data_AF-A0A547Q8A2-F1
#
_entry.id   AF-A0A547Q8A2-F1
#
_cell.length_a   1.000
_cell.length_b   1.000
_cell.length_c   1.000
_cell.angle_alpha   90.00
_cell.angle_beta   90.00
_cell.angle_gamma   90.00
#
_symmetry.space_group_name_H-M   'P 1'
#
loop_
_entity.id
_entity.type
_entity.pdbx_description
1 polymer ?
#
loop_
_entity_poly.entity_id
_entity_poly.type
_entity_poly.pdbx_seq_one_letter_code
_entity_poly.pdbx_strand_id
1 'polypeptide(L)'
;MAAAPAFAQEVNVSVFEGLWRASPTQQCVYEANSLESALRIADSRIDGVDTTCRMTNPFDVRDMDAVLFDLVCESVEGEFTERAMFVQAADGGLIVVWSGYAYKYERCDADAAEGTVVTSDQVGIPDQVEPSNAPVSTDSTPDAEPSDTDSTKLAD
;
A
#
# COMPACT_ATOMS: atom_id res chain seq x y z
N MET A 1 -21.28 47.93 -12.85
CA MET A 1 -21.30 46.71 -12.04
C MET A 1 -19.87 46.42 -11.62
N ALA A 2 -19.55 46.54 -10.33
CA ALA A 2 -18.26 46.10 -9.80
C ALA A 2 -18.34 44.61 -9.52
N ALA A 3 -17.45 43.81 -10.12
CA ALA A 3 -17.30 42.41 -9.80
C ALA A 3 -16.74 42.30 -8.38
N ALA A 4 -17.45 41.60 -7.50
CA ALA A 4 -16.91 41.25 -6.19
C ALA A 4 -15.73 40.27 -6.38
N PRO A 5 -14.66 40.38 -5.58
CA PRO A 5 -13.58 39.40 -5.62
C PRO A 5 -14.12 38.04 -5.14
N ALA A 6 -13.85 37.00 -5.91
CA ALA A 6 -14.04 35.63 -5.46
C ALA A 6 -12.95 35.35 -4.41
N PHE A 7 -13.35 35.19 -3.16
CA PHE A 7 -12.47 34.65 -2.13
C PHE A 7 -12.19 33.20 -2.49
N ALA A 8 -10.95 32.91 -2.92
CA ALA A 8 -10.47 31.54 -2.98
C ALA A 8 -10.58 30.97 -1.56
N GLN A 9 -11.44 29.98 -1.37
CA GLN A 9 -11.45 29.24 -0.12
C GLN A 9 -10.12 28.51 -0.06
N GLU A 10 -9.29 28.89 0.91
CA GLU A 10 -8.04 28.21 1.18
C GLU A 10 -8.39 26.85 1.77
N VAL A 11 -8.47 25.86 0.89
CA VAL A 11 -8.69 24.48 1.31
C VAL A 11 -7.45 24.04 2.07
N ASN A 12 -7.65 23.71 3.34
CA ASN A 12 -6.55 23.39 4.22
C ASN A 12 -6.04 21.97 3.93
N VAL A 13 -5.07 21.85 3.01
CA VAL A 13 -4.44 20.56 2.66
C VAL A 13 -3.67 19.96 3.84
N SER A 14 -3.26 20.77 4.82
CA SER A 14 -2.51 20.32 6.00
C SER A 14 -3.27 19.31 6.87
N VAL A 15 -4.60 19.24 6.73
CA VAL A 15 -5.40 18.22 7.43
C VAL A 15 -5.09 16.80 6.98
N PHE A 16 -4.57 16.63 5.75
CA PHE A 16 -4.18 15.34 5.20
C PHE A 16 -2.67 15.06 5.33
N GLU A 17 -1.89 16.02 5.83
CA GLU A 17 -0.45 15.86 5.97
C GLU A 17 -0.09 14.81 7.03
N GLY A 18 0.91 14.01 6.72
CA GLY A 18 1.37 12.93 7.59
C GLY A 18 1.92 11.75 6.83
N LEU A 19 2.23 10.71 7.60
CA LEU A 19 2.65 9.41 7.08
C LEU A 19 1.53 8.40 7.28
N TRP A 20 1.23 7.65 6.22
CA TRP A 20 0.02 6.86 6.10
C TRP A 20 0.35 5.44 5.62
N ARG A 21 -0.03 4.41 6.36
CA ARG A 21 0.18 2.99 5.98
C ARG A 21 -1.08 2.40 5.37
N ALA A 22 -0.94 1.59 4.33
CA ALA A 22 -2.06 0.93 3.66
C ALA A 22 -2.49 -0.37 4.34
N SER A 23 -1.65 -0.93 5.21
CA SER A 23 -1.98 -2.11 6.02
C SER A 23 -1.32 -2.06 7.40
N PRO A 24 -1.86 -2.79 8.40
CA PRO A 24 -1.28 -2.81 9.75
C PRO A 24 0.14 -3.39 9.84
N THR A 25 0.53 -4.24 8.88
CA THR A 25 1.85 -4.87 8.83
C THR A 25 2.88 -4.05 8.07
N GLN A 26 2.45 -3.03 7.34
CA GLN A 26 3.35 -2.15 6.58
C GLN A 26 4.12 -1.23 7.52
N GLN A 27 5.39 -1.01 7.20
CA GLN A 27 6.26 -0.17 8.00
C GLN A 27 5.87 1.30 7.92
N CYS A 28 6.00 2.00 9.04
CA CYS A 28 5.76 3.43 9.14
C CYS A 28 7.04 4.24 8.88
N VAL A 29 7.62 3.99 7.71
CA VAL A 29 8.80 4.71 7.21
C VAL A 29 8.52 5.09 5.77
N TYR A 30 8.85 6.33 5.41
CA TYR A 30 8.88 6.74 4.01
C TYR A 30 10.28 6.49 3.44
N GLU A 31 10.36 5.59 2.47
CA GLU A 31 11.53 5.33 1.64
C GLU A 31 11.12 5.44 0.16
N ALA A 32 11.76 6.32 -0.59
CA ALA A 32 11.48 6.45 -2.02
C ALA A 32 11.81 5.14 -2.76
N ASN A 33 10.93 4.70 -3.66
CA ASN A 33 11.09 3.47 -4.47
C ASN A 33 11.13 2.16 -3.66
N SER A 34 10.56 2.13 -2.45
CA SER A 34 10.40 0.91 -1.65
C SER A 34 8.93 0.51 -1.57
N LEU A 35 8.60 -0.74 -1.91
CA LEU A 35 7.23 -1.27 -1.86
C LEU A 35 6.64 -1.28 -0.43
N GLU A 36 7.50 -1.34 0.58
CA GLU A 36 7.13 -1.32 1.99
C GLU A 36 6.92 0.10 2.53
N SER A 37 7.19 1.13 1.72
CA SER A 37 7.15 2.54 2.10
C SER A 37 5.73 3.01 2.37
N ALA A 38 5.52 3.68 3.50
CA ALA A 38 4.27 4.36 3.80
C ALA A 38 4.05 5.55 2.85
N LEU A 39 2.80 5.89 2.59
CA LEU A 39 2.42 7.06 1.80
C LEU A 39 2.70 8.33 2.62
N ARG A 40 3.51 9.23 2.08
CA ARG A 40 3.78 10.52 2.70
C ARG A 40 2.96 11.62 2.01
N ILE A 41 2.32 12.46 2.81
CA ILE A 41 1.65 13.67 2.34
C ILE A 41 2.28 14.86 3.07
N ALA A 42 2.91 15.76 2.32
CA ALA A 42 3.55 16.96 2.86
C ALA A 42 3.60 18.04 1.78
N ASP A 43 3.42 19.32 2.16
CA ASP A 43 3.61 20.46 1.26
C ASP A 43 2.73 20.37 -0.01
N SER A 44 1.49 19.90 0.14
CA SER A 44 0.57 19.63 -0.99
C SER A 44 1.12 18.65 -2.03
N ARG A 45 1.96 17.71 -1.60
CA ARG A 45 2.52 16.64 -2.41
C ARG A 45 2.26 15.28 -1.76
N ILE A 46 1.96 14.31 -2.59
CA ILE A 46 1.84 12.90 -2.24
C ILE A 46 3.08 12.19 -2.78
N ASP A 47 3.85 11.61 -1.88
CA ASP A 47 5.00 10.79 -2.22
C ASP A 47 4.63 9.32 -1.96
N GLY A 48 4.40 8.59 -3.05
CA GLY A 48 4.17 7.14 -3.05
C GLY A 48 5.47 6.37 -3.31
N VAL A 49 5.33 5.08 -3.63
CA VAL A 49 6.47 4.20 -3.91
C VAL A 49 7.18 4.61 -5.20
N ASP A 50 6.45 4.61 -6.32
CA ASP A 50 7.01 4.87 -7.66
C ASP A 50 6.44 6.14 -8.31
N THR A 51 5.69 6.93 -7.55
CA THR A 51 4.96 8.08 -8.08
C THR A 51 4.97 9.21 -7.08
N THR A 52 5.21 10.43 -7.57
CA THR A 52 5.07 11.65 -6.80
C THR A 52 4.03 12.55 -7.44
N CYS A 53 3.02 12.98 -6.69
CA CYS A 53 1.92 13.79 -7.21
C CYS A 53 1.82 15.14 -6.48
N ARG A 54 1.72 16.24 -7.23
CA ARG A 54 1.32 17.55 -6.70
C ARG A 54 -0.20 17.61 -6.63
N MET A 55 -0.72 18.00 -5.48
CA MET A 55 -2.14 18.22 -5.22
C MET A 55 -2.49 19.64 -5.67
N THR A 56 -3.40 19.77 -6.63
CA THR A 56 -3.78 21.06 -7.22
C THR A 56 -5.29 21.19 -7.34
N ASN A 57 -5.77 22.41 -7.55
CA ASN A 57 -7.18 22.72 -7.77
C ASN A 57 -8.13 22.07 -6.73
N PRO A 58 -7.96 22.37 -5.43
CA PRO A 58 -8.78 21.75 -4.40
C PRO A 58 -10.25 22.16 -4.55
N PHE A 59 -11.13 21.18 -4.52
CA PHE A 59 -12.58 21.37 -4.54
C PHE A 59 -13.18 20.75 -3.28
N ASP A 60 -13.72 21.60 -2.42
CA ASP A 60 -14.40 21.19 -1.20
C ASP A 60 -15.69 20.43 -1.51
N VAL A 61 -15.85 19.24 -0.92
CA VAL A 61 -17.06 18.44 -1.10
C VAL A 61 -18.05 18.85 -0.01
N ARG A 62 -19.11 19.54 -0.45
CA ARG A 62 -20.11 20.12 0.45
C ARG A 62 -20.65 19.12 1.47
N ASP A 63 -20.68 19.55 2.73
CA ASP A 63 -21.20 18.82 3.89
C ASP A 63 -20.48 17.47 4.13
N MET A 64 -19.20 17.38 3.72
CA MET A 64 -18.34 16.23 3.94
C MET A 64 -16.93 16.69 4.39
N ASP A 65 -16.26 15.91 5.22
CA ASP A 65 -14.84 16.11 5.54
C ASP A 65 -13.95 15.60 4.41
N ALA A 66 -14.19 16.12 3.19
CA ALA A 66 -13.63 15.61 1.95
C ALA A 66 -13.24 16.72 0.97
N VAL A 67 -12.10 16.52 0.30
CA VAL A 67 -11.57 17.43 -0.71
C VAL A 67 -11.18 16.65 -1.95
N LEU A 68 -11.67 17.10 -3.10
CA LEU A 68 -11.30 16.57 -4.42
C LEU A 68 -10.12 17.37 -4.98
N PHE A 69 -9.05 16.68 -5.40
CA PHE A 69 -7.86 17.29 -5.99
C PHE A 69 -7.62 16.79 -7.41
N ASP A 70 -7.08 17.68 -8.25
CA ASP A 70 -6.40 17.30 -9.47
C ASP A 70 -4.93 16.99 -9.11
N LEU A 71 -4.50 15.76 -9.37
CA LEU A 71 -3.17 15.26 -9.07
C LEU A 71 -2.30 15.31 -10.32
N VAL A 72 -1.25 16.13 -10.29
CA VAL A 72 -0.24 16.19 -11.36
C VAL A 72 0.94 15.33 -10.92
N CYS A 73 1.08 14.16 -11.54
CA CYS A 73 1.98 13.10 -11.09
C CYS A 73 3.18 12.92 -12.02
N GLU A 74 4.32 12.59 -11.42
CA GLU A 74 5.58 12.24 -12.05
C GLU A 74 5.92 10.79 -11.66
N SER A 75 6.21 9.94 -12.64
CA SER A 75 6.62 8.53 -12.45
C SER A 75 7.74 8.15 -13.43
N VAL A 76 8.26 6.92 -13.30
CA VAL A 76 9.24 6.38 -14.26
C VAL A 76 8.70 6.24 -15.68
N GLU A 77 7.38 6.10 -15.85
CA GLU A 77 6.73 5.98 -17.16
C GLU A 77 6.40 7.35 -17.78
N GLY A 78 6.55 8.42 -17.00
CA GLY A 78 6.32 9.80 -17.42
C GLY A 78 5.35 10.55 -16.53
N GLU A 79 4.93 11.72 -17.03
CA GLU A 79 3.96 12.59 -16.38
C GLU A 79 2.52 12.18 -16.73
N PHE A 80 1.65 12.24 -15.75
CA PHE A 80 0.22 12.00 -15.94
C PHE A 80 -0.62 12.84 -14.99
N THR A 81 -1.92 12.88 -15.23
CA THR A 81 -2.86 13.60 -14.36
C THR A 81 -4.02 12.71 -14.02
N GLU A 82 -4.35 12.67 -12.74
CA GLU A 82 -5.51 11.97 -12.21
C GLU A 82 -6.29 12.87 -11.27
N ARG A 83 -7.43 12.36 -10.81
CA ARG A 83 -8.26 13.04 -9.83
C ARG A 83 -8.58 12.08 -8.70
N ALA A 84 -8.38 12.54 -7.47
CA ALA A 84 -8.66 11.76 -6.28
C ALA A 84 -9.34 12.62 -5.21
N MET A 85 -10.27 12.01 -4.49
CA MET A 85 -10.95 12.62 -3.35
C MET A 85 -10.32 12.10 -2.06
N PHE A 86 -9.91 13.02 -1.21
CA PHE A 86 -9.31 12.78 0.10
C PHE A 86 -10.38 13.00 1.15
N VAL A 87 -10.60 12.02 2.02
CA VAL A 87 -11.65 12.05 3.05
C VAL A 87 -11.02 11.67 4.39
N GLN A 88 -11.30 12.42 5.46
CA GLN A 88 -10.95 11.99 6.80
C GLN A 88 -11.85 10.83 7.23
N ALA A 89 -11.26 9.70 7.60
CA ALA A 89 -12.00 8.57 8.13
C ALA A 89 -12.42 8.85 9.59
N ALA A 90 -13.54 8.28 10.01
CA ALA A 90 -14.10 8.48 11.35
C ALA A 90 -13.17 8.01 12.49
N ASP A 91 -12.21 7.13 12.21
CA ASP A 91 -11.22 6.61 13.15
C ASP A 91 -9.86 7.34 13.06
N GLY A 92 -9.80 8.49 12.39
CA GLY A 92 -8.57 9.27 12.22
C GLY A 92 -7.68 8.78 11.08
N GLY A 93 -8.13 7.80 10.30
CA GLY A 93 -7.50 7.39 9.05
C GLY A 93 -7.74 8.35 7.88
N LEU A 94 -7.18 8.00 6.73
CA LEU A 94 -7.35 8.70 5.46
C LEU A 94 -8.01 7.76 4.45
N ILE A 95 -9.08 8.18 3.80
CA ILE A 95 -9.63 7.47 2.64
C ILE A 95 -9.28 8.28 1.40
N VAL A 96 -8.64 7.63 0.43
CA VAL A 96 -8.36 8.22 -0.89
C VAL A 96 -9.19 7.47 -1.93
N VAL A 97 -10.12 8.18 -2.54
CA VAL A 97 -11.00 7.65 -3.59
C VAL A 97 -10.48 8.08 -4.94
N TRP A 98 -10.14 7.11 -5.76
CA TRP A 98 -9.68 7.27 -7.13
C TRP A 98 -10.82 6.93 -8.10
N SER A 99 -10.56 7.07 -9.41
CA SER A 99 -11.52 6.64 -10.43
C SER A 99 -11.65 5.12 -10.47
N GLY A 100 -12.63 4.58 -9.73
CA GLY A 100 -13.01 3.17 -9.76
C GLY A 100 -12.53 2.33 -8.57
N TYR A 101 -11.78 2.91 -7.64
CA TYR A 101 -11.30 2.23 -6.43
C TYR A 101 -11.07 3.21 -5.29
N ALA A 102 -10.98 2.71 -4.06
CA ALA A 102 -10.69 3.50 -2.88
C ALA A 102 -9.75 2.74 -1.95
N TYR A 103 -8.78 3.45 -1.39
CA TYR A 103 -7.89 2.93 -0.35
C TYR A 103 -8.18 3.62 0.97
N LYS A 104 -8.14 2.85 2.05
CA LYS A 104 -8.09 3.39 3.41
C LYS A 104 -6.67 3.23 3.92
N TYR A 105 -6.13 4.31 4.46
CA TYR A 105 -4.85 4.36 5.12
C TYR A 105 -5.03 4.68 6.60
N GLU A 106 -4.14 4.14 7.40
CA GLU A 106 -4.01 4.46 8.82
C GLU A 106 -2.87 5.45 9.02
N ARG A 107 -3.03 6.40 9.94
CA ARG A 107 -1.95 7.31 10.29
C ARG A 107 -0.87 6.53 11.04
N CYS A 108 0.39 6.75 10.71
CA CYS A 108 1.51 6.06 11.34
C CYS A 108 1.75 6.42 12.80
N ASP A 109 1.34 7.61 13.21
CA ASP A 109 1.39 8.06 14.61
C ASP A 109 0.14 7.64 15.42
N ALA A 110 -0.80 6.94 14.78
CA ALA A 110 -1.94 6.36 15.48
C ALA A 110 -1.60 4.95 15.95
N ASP A 111 -2.00 4.61 17.18
CA ASP A 111 -1.94 3.24 17.74
C ASP A 111 -2.96 2.30 17.04
N ALA A 112 -3.06 2.36 15.71
CA ALA A 112 -4.07 1.66 14.90
C ALA A 112 -3.83 0.15 14.78
N ALA A 113 -2.69 -0.35 15.29
CA ALA A 113 -2.38 -1.78 15.33
C ALA A 113 -2.91 -2.48 16.59
N GLU A 114 -3.38 -1.75 17.62
CA GLU A 114 -3.92 -2.40 18.81
C GLU A 114 -5.24 -3.10 18.47
N GLY A 115 -5.20 -4.44 18.43
CA GLY A 115 -6.37 -5.30 18.31
C GLY A 115 -6.76 -5.73 16.88
N THR A 116 -6.05 -5.29 15.84
CA THR A 116 -6.30 -5.70 14.44
C THR A 116 -5.34 -6.76 13.93
N VAL A 117 -4.14 -6.84 14.50
CA VAL A 117 -3.14 -7.87 14.19
C VAL A 117 -2.99 -8.79 15.39
N VAL A 118 -3.18 -10.09 15.17
CA VAL A 118 -2.87 -11.09 16.19
C VAL A 118 -1.39 -11.46 16.04
N THR A 119 -0.58 -11.18 17.06
CA THR A 119 0.84 -11.56 17.08
C THR A 119 1.01 -13.02 17.47
N SER A 120 2.18 -13.61 17.15
CA SER A 120 2.52 -14.99 17.55
C SER A 120 2.32 -15.22 19.06
N ASP A 121 2.72 -14.25 19.88
CA ASP A 121 2.51 -14.27 21.34
C ASP A 121 1.04 -14.33 21.74
N GLN A 122 0.18 -13.62 21.00
CA GLN A 122 -1.26 -13.58 21.26
C GLN A 122 -1.98 -14.86 20.84
N VAL A 123 -1.43 -15.63 19.89
CA VAL A 123 -1.95 -16.96 19.48
C VAL A 123 -1.27 -18.10 20.29
N GLY A 124 -0.31 -17.78 21.15
CA GLY A 124 0.44 -18.80 21.90
C GLY A 124 1.37 -19.64 21.01
N ILE A 125 1.86 -19.07 19.91
CA ILE A 125 2.91 -19.69 19.08
C ILE A 125 4.25 -19.19 19.65
N PRO A 126 5.07 -20.05 20.28
CA PRO A 126 6.36 -19.64 20.79
C PRO A 126 7.30 -19.30 19.63
N ASP A 127 8.03 -18.17 19.72
CA ASP A 127 9.05 -17.73 18.75
C ASP A 127 10.26 -18.68 18.64
N GLN A 128 10.28 -19.78 19.40
CA GLN A 128 11.39 -20.71 19.50
C GLN A 128 11.12 -21.96 18.66
N VAL A 129 11.36 -21.88 17.35
CA VAL A 129 11.99 -23.02 16.67
C VAL A 129 13.49 -22.74 16.71
N GLU A 130 14.17 -23.24 17.75
CA GLU A 130 15.62 -23.36 17.70
C GLU A 130 15.98 -24.03 16.37
N PRO A 131 17.02 -23.57 15.63
CA PRO A 131 17.47 -24.27 14.44
C PRO A 131 17.82 -25.69 14.86
N SER A 132 16.99 -26.64 14.43
CA SER A 132 17.24 -28.06 14.62
C SER A 132 18.55 -28.36 13.90
N ASN A 133 19.65 -28.43 14.64
CA ASN A 133 20.90 -29.04 14.21
C ASN A 133 20.74 -30.57 14.05
N ALA A 134 19.56 -31.05 13.65
CA ALA A 134 19.41 -32.41 13.17
C ALA A 134 20.19 -32.51 11.85
N PRO A 135 21.15 -33.44 11.74
CA PRO A 135 21.81 -33.68 10.46
C PRO A 135 20.75 -34.05 9.44
N VAL A 136 20.73 -33.32 8.32
CA VAL A 136 19.93 -33.71 7.16
C VAL A 136 20.44 -35.08 6.71
N SER A 137 19.65 -36.13 6.87
CA SER A 137 19.96 -37.42 6.26
C SER A 137 19.75 -37.28 4.76
N THR A 138 20.83 -37.06 4.02
CA THR A 138 20.87 -37.27 2.57
C THR A 138 20.85 -38.78 2.30
N ASP A 139 19.71 -39.42 2.54
CA ASP A 139 19.47 -40.75 1.97
C ASP A 139 18.94 -40.57 0.54
N SER A 140 19.87 -40.18 -0.34
CA SER A 140 19.66 -40.27 -1.78
C SER A 140 19.91 -41.71 -2.19
N THR A 141 18.96 -42.60 -1.93
CA THR A 141 18.94 -43.91 -2.60
C THR A 141 18.45 -43.66 -4.03
N PRO A 142 19.27 -43.90 -5.08
CA PRO A 142 18.79 -43.89 -6.45
C PRO A 142 17.99 -45.18 -6.69
N ASP A 143 16.72 -45.05 -7.07
CA ASP A 143 15.93 -46.17 -7.58
C ASP A 143 16.63 -46.80 -8.79
N ALA A 144 17.19 -47.98 -8.57
CA ALA A 144 17.68 -48.85 -9.61
C ALA A 144 16.50 -49.63 -10.22
N GLU A 145 16.21 -49.34 -11.49
CA GLU A 145 15.75 -50.19 -12.62
C GLU A 145 14.81 -51.40 -12.37
N PRO A 146 13.89 -51.66 -13.32
CA PRO A 146 14.29 -52.64 -14.33
C PRO A 146 13.98 -52.22 -15.78
N SER A 147 14.96 -52.52 -16.61
CA SER A 147 14.95 -52.66 -18.05
C SER A 147 14.03 -53.81 -18.48
N ASP A 148 12.88 -53.49 -19.07
CA ASP A 148 12.14 -54.45 -19.89
C ASP A 148 12.58 -54.30 -21.35
N THR A 149 13.30 -55.33 -21.77
CA THR A 149 13.72 -55.57 -23.15
C THR A 149 12.63 -56.39 -23.84
N ASP A 150 12.55 -56.25 -25.16
CA ASP A 150 12.11 -57.28 -26.12
C ASP A 150 10.75 -57.11 -26.84
N SER A 151 10.89 -56.50 -28.03
CA SER A 151 10.56 -57.05 -29.35
C SER A 151 9.10 -57.31 -29.79
N THR A 152 8.85 -56.71 -30.96
CA THR A 152 8.15 -57.22 -32.15
C THR A 152 6.64 -56.96 -32.37
N LYS A 153 6.40 -56.22 -33.46
CA LYS A 153 5.51 -56.55 -34.60
C LYS A 153 4.02 -56.23 -34.45
N LEU A 154 3.56 -55.18 -35.14
CA LEU A 154 2.61 -55.30 -36.27
C LEU A 154 2.53 -53.97 -37.05
N ALA A 155 2.37 -54.11 -38.35
CA ALA A 155 2.37 -53.04 -39.34
C ALA A 155 1.01 -52.31 -39.43
N ASP A 156 1.06 -51.07 -39.92
CA ASP A 156 0.29 -50.63 -41.10
C ASP A 156 1.19 -49.67 -41.92
#